data_AF-A0A4U9I0F8-F1
#
_entry.id   AF-A0A4U9I0F8-F1
#
_cell.length_a   1.000
_cell.length_b   1.000
_cell.length_c   1.000
_cell.angle_alpha   90.00
_cell.angle_beta   90.00
_cell.angle_gamma   90.00
#
_symmetry.space_group_name_H-M   'P 1'
#
loop_
_entity.id
_entity.type
_entity.pdbx_description
1 polymer ?
#
loop_
_entity_poly.entity_id
_entity_poly.type
_entity_poly.pdbx_seq_one_letter_code
_entity_poly.pdbx_strand_id
1 'polypeptide(L)' 'MKNSIKCPVCGRDFDPRTPVCHISKYHQTAKNCELEKIRDARRKHYAQNESSGSSGLR' A
#
# COMPACT_ATOMS: atom_id res chain seq x y z
N MET A 1 -14.62 -7.59 3.40
CA MET A 1 -13.19 -7.91 3.54
C MET A 1 -12.42 -6.60 3.66
N LYS A 2 -11.98 -6.24 4.88
CA LYS A 2 -11.29 -4.96 5.14
C LYS A 2 -9.78 -5.17 4.99
N ASN A 3 -9.29 -5.24 3.75
CA ASN A 3 -7.85 -5.33 3.46
C ASN A 3 -7.23 -3.92 3.32
N SER A 4 -7.73 -2.96 4.09
CA SER A 4 -7.19 -1.60 4.11
C SER A 4 -5.87 -1.60 4.88
N ILE A 5 -4.89 -0.85 4.40
CA ILE A 5 -3.61 -0.63 5.09
C ILE A 5 -3.42 0.83 5.44
N LYS A 6 -2.64 1.10 6.48
CA LYS A 6 -2.37 2.45 6.93
C LYS A 6 -1.36 3.15 6.01
N CYS A 7 -1.71 4.34 5.53
CA CYS A 7 -0.83 5.18 4.73
C CYS A 7 0.33 5.71 5.60
N PRO A 8 1.59 5.49 5.22
CA PRO A 8 2.75 5.95 5.99
C PRO A 8 2.98 7.47 5.89
N VAL A 9 2.25 8.19 5.02
CA VAL A 9 2.40 9.63 4.81
C VAL A 9 1.36 10.41 5.61
N CYS A 10 0.08 10.05 5.50
CA CYS A 10 -1.01 10.78 6.19
C CYS A 10 -1.65 10.00 7.35
N GLY A 11 -1.23 8.76 7.60
CA GLY A 11 -1.75 7.92 8.68
C GLY A 11 -3.17 7.38 8.48
N ARG A 12 -3.82 7.66 7.34
CA ARG A 12 -5.17 7.19 7.01
C ARG A 12 -5.15 5.80 6.40
N ASP A 13 -6.21 5.03 6.60
CA ASP A 13 -6.38 3.76 5.92
C ASP A 13 -6.69 3.95 4.43
N PHE A 14 -6.09 3.11 3.60
CA PHE A 14 -6.33 3.09 2.17
C PHE A 14 -6.36 1.67 1.62
N ASP A 15 -7.00 1.49 0.48
CA ASP A 15 -7.05 0.21 -0.19
C ASP A 15 -5.76 -0.03 -1.00
N PRO A 16 -4.94 -1.04 -0.67
CA PRO A 16 -3.72 -1.37 -1.40
C PRO A 16 -3.98 -1.86 -2.83
N ARG A 17 -5.23 -2.22 -3.20
CA ARG A 17 -5.61 -2.52 -4.59
C ARG A 17 -5.74 -1.26 -5.43
N THR A 18 -6.11 -0.14 -4.81
CA THR A 18 -6.36 1.15 -5.49
C THR A 18 -5.60 2.32 -4.84
N PRO A 19 -4.25 2.23 -4.70
CA PRO A 19 -3.44 3.29 -4.09
C PRO A 19 -3.59 4.63 -4.82
N VAL A 20 -3.84 4.59 -6.14
CA VAL A 20 -4.03 5.77 -6.99
C VAL A 20 -5.25 6.59 -6.55
N CYS A 21 -6.36 5.94 -6.17
CA CYS A 21 -7.56 6.63 -5.70
C CYS A 21 -7.30 7.38 -4.39
N HIS A 22 -6.55 6.76 -3.47
CA HIS A 22 -6.11 7.41 -2.24
C HIS A 22 -5.15 8.57 -2.53
N ILE A 23 -4.21 8.38 -3.45
CA ILE A 23 -3.26 9.41 -3.84
C ILE A 23 -3.97 10.62 -4.45
N SER A 24 -4.86 10.41 -5.42
CA SER A 24 -5.60 11.50 -6.07
C SER A 24 -6.51 12.26 -5.10
N LYS A 25 -7.01 11.61 -4.04
CA LYS A 25 -7.91 12.24 -3.05
C LYS A 25 -7.18 12.98 -1.93
N TYR A 26 -6.06 12.44 -1.44
CA TYR A 26 -5.38 12.96 -0.23
C TYR A 26 -3.95 13.44 -0.47
N HIS A 27 -3.35 13.09 -1.61
CA HIS A 27 -1.95 13.33 -1.95
C HIS A 27 -1.81 13.91 -3.37
N GLN A 28 -2.78 14.76 -3.76
CA GLN A 28 -2.86 15.32 -5.11
C GLN A 28 -1.62 16.16 -5.48
N THR A 29 -0.99 16.78 -4.47
CA THR A 29 0.25 17.57 -4.59
C THR A 29 1.44 16.89 -3.91
N ALA A 30 1.34 15.59 -3.61
CA ALA A 30 2.42 14.88 -2.90
C ALA A 30 3.66 14.74 -3.78
N LYS A 31 4.83 14.80 -3.13
CA LYS A 31 6.11 14.66 -3.82
C LYS A 31 6.37 13.20 -4.17
N ASN A 32 7.23 12.95 -5.17
CA ASN A 32 7.62 11.58 -5.55
C ASN A 32 8.06 10.74 -4.34
N CYS A 33 8.84 11.31 -3.42
CA CYS A 33 9.27 10.62 -2.19
C CYS A 33 8.09 10.10 -1.32
N GLU A 34 6.99 10.84 -1.25
CA GLU A 34 5.80 10.41 -0.51
C GLU A 34 5.01 9.33 -1.26
N LEU A 35 4.89 9.48 -2.58
CA LEU A 35 4.25 8.47 -3.44
C LEU A 35 4.99 7.13 -3.37
N GLU A 36 6.33 7.17 -3.33
CA GLU A 36 7.15 5.97 -3.16
C GLU A 36 6.89 5.27 -1.83
N LYS A 37 6.75 6.02 -0.72
CA LYS A 37 6.38 5.43 0.58
C LYS A 37 5.03 4.71 0.54
N ILE A 38 4.04 5.30 -0.14
CA ILE A 38 2.70 4.70 -0.30
C ILE A 38 2.78 3.41 -1.13
N ARG A 39 3.53 3.44 -2.24
CA ARG A 39 3.78 2.26 -3.09
C ARG A 39 4.54 1.17 -2.34
N ASP A 40 5.51 1.55 -1.51
CA ASP A 40 6.29 0.62 -0.70
C ASP A 40 5.43 -0.08 0.37
N ALA A 41 4.57 0.66 1.06
CA ALA A 41 3.61 0.08 2.01
C ALA A 41 2.71 -0.96 1.35
N ARG A 42 2.25 -0.69 0.11
CA ARG A 42 1.51 -1.68 -0.70
C ARG A 42 2.35 -2.92 -1.00
N ARG A 43 3.60 -2.77 -1.44
CA ARG A 43 4.49 -3.92 -1.72
C ARG A 43 4.67 -4.79 -0.49
N LYS A 44 4.92 -4.19 0.68
CA LYS A 44 5.06 -4.88 1.97
C LYS A 44 3.80 -5.66 2.35
N HIS A 45 2.62 -5.07 2.16
CA HIS A 45 1.35 -5.73 2.47
C HIS A 45 1.18 -7.03 1.68
N TYR A 46 1.46 -7.01 0.37
CA TYR A 46 1.36 -8.22 -0.45
C TYR A 46 2.50 -9.20 -0.17
N ALA A 47 3.73 -8.72 0.02
CA ALA A 47 4.86 -9.59 0.36
C ALA A 47 4.65 -10.37 1.67
N GLN A 48 4.02 -9.77 2.69
CA GLN A 48 3.71 -10.46 3.95
C GLN A 48 2.54 -11.44 3.82
N ASN A 49 1.59 -11.19 2.91
CA ASN A 49 0.54 -12.15 2.61
C ASN A 49 1.06 -13.38 1.85
N GLU A 50 2.04 -13.21 0.96
CA GLU A 50 2.75 -14.32 0.30
C GLU A 50 3.58 -15.14 1.30
N SER A 51 4.01 -14.54 2.41
CA SER A 51 4.75 -15.24 3.47
C SER A 51 3.86 -16.12 4.36
N SER A 52 2.53 -15.94 4.30
CA SER A 52 1.56 -16.65 5.15
C SER A 52 0.75 -17.69 4.37
N GLY A 53 1.02 -17.87 3.07
CA GLY A 53 0.37 -18.87 2.24
C GLY A 53 1.30 -19.40 1.15
N SER A 54 1.78 -20.63 1.33
CA SER A 54 2.50 -21.49 0.37
C SER A 54 4.02 -21.22 0.28
N SER A 55 4.89 -22.10 0.79
CA SER A 55 5.32 -23.28 0.02
C SER A 55 5.49 -22.98 -1.48
N GLY A 56 6.54 -22.25 -1.84
CA GLY A 56 7.01 -22.14 -3.22
C GLY A 56 8.16 -23.10 -3.45
N LEU A 57 7.86 -24.34 -3.84
CA LEU A 57 8.80 -25.16 -4.61
C LEU A 57 9.13 -24.39 -5.90
N ARG A 58 10.40 -24.05 -6.12
CA ARG A 58 11.13 -24.32 -7.37
C ARG A 58 12.62 -24.38 -7.07
#